data_AF-A0A367VHN8-F1
#
_entry.id   AF-A0A367VHN8-F1
#
_cell.length_a   1.000
_cell.length_b   1.000
_cell.length_c   1.000
_cell.angle_alpha   90.00
_cell.angle_beta   90.00
_cell.angle_gamma   90.00
#
_symmetry.space_group_name_H-M   'P 1'
#
loop_
_entity.id
_entity.type
_entity.pdbx_description
1 polymer ?
#
loop_
_entity_poly.entity_id
_entity_poly.type
_entity_poly.pdbx_seq_one_letter_code
_entity_poly.pdbx_strand_id
1 'polypeptide(L)'
;MLPQTIATNQHYSATRLAEMRDALGKSLSGDTFCVVVTGSYGRHEASDQSDLDYFIIGREAERSQAPHQQVADILGKMVTKKPAVNGPFSSYITAEELVNRIGLDGDTNSITTRRLLFLLECEWLYNEAGKRKFFDDLIANYVTSSVTRDSIARFLVNDVIRYYRTISVDFEIKTREGDASKAWAPRRLKLVFSRKMLYFGGIIAAAETAGRDYAGKREKLSELLQLPPITRLQTVFGEKSLAALELYDRFLRELSDPEVRARLDGVGPHDRNDAELRSLLDAGKGFSRELIKLLNDRYGADHPIHEALLM
;
A
#
# COMPACT_ATOMS: atom_id res chain seq x y z
N MET A 1 -2.30 10.26 -21.38
CA MET A 1 -1.92 8.83 -21.48
C MET A 1 -1.05 8.47 -20.29
N LEU A 2 -1.09 7.23 -19.80
CA LEU A 2 -0.21 6.76 -18.74
C LEU A 2 1.23 6.59 -19.25
N PRO A 3 2.25 6.86 -18.40
CA PRO A 3 3.63 6.47 -18.70
C PRO A 3 3.77 4.96 -19.01
N GLN A 4 4.73 4.61 -19.86
CA GLN A 4 4.81 3.29 -20.51
C GLN A 4 5.05 2.14 -19.51
N THR A 5 5.94 2.32 -18.53
CA THR A 5 6.26 1.27 -17.55
C THR A 5 5.08 1.03 -16.62
N ILE A 6 4.43 2.10 -16.17
CA ILE A 6 3.19 2.02 -15.38
C ILE A 6 2.13 1.22 -16.14
N ALA A 7 1.88 1.54 -17.41
CA ALA A 7 0.89 0.83 -18.21
C ALA A 7 1.24 -0.65 -18.38
N THR A 8 2.51 -0.96 -18.65
CA THR A 8 3.04 -2.33 -18.75
C THR A 8 2.84 -3.11 -17.45
N ASN A 9 3.22 -2.52 -16.31
CA ASN A 9 3.12 -3.18 -15.00
C ASN A 9 1.67 -3.35 -14.54
N GLN A 10 0.77 -2.42 -14.88
CA GLN A 10 -0.67 -2.56 -14.63
C GLN A 10 -1.25 -3.74 -15.41
N HIS A 11 -0.88 -3.88 -16.68
CA HIS A 11 -1.31 -5.01 -17.50
C HIS A 11 -0.75 -6.34 -16.96
N TYR A 12 0.55 -6.39 -16.65
CA TYR A 12 1.17 -7.56 -16.03
C TYR A 12 0.46 -7.96 -14.73
N SER A 13 0.25 -6.99 -13.83
CA SER A 13 -0.43 -7.22 -12.55
C SER A 13 -1.85 -7.76 -12.76
N ALA A 14 -2.63 -7.14 -13.65
CA ALA A 14 -4.02 -7.57 -13.92
C ALA A 14 -4.08 -9.02 -14.42
N THR A 15 -3.19 -9.40 -15.35
CA THR A 15 -3.10 -10.76 -15.87
C THR A 15 -2.74 -11.76 -14.76
N ARG A 16 -1.69 -11.48 -13.97
CA ARG A 16 -1.28 -12.37 -12.87
C ARG A 16 -2.34 -12.48 -11.78
N LEU A 17 -3.01 -11.39 -11.42
CA LEU A 17 -4.10 -11.40 -10.44
C LEU A 17 -5.27 -12.26 -10.92
N ALA A 18 -5.65 -12.16 -12.19
CA ALA A 18 -6.71 -12.98 -12.77
C ALA A 18 -6.36 -14.48 -12.73
N GLU A 19 -5.12 -14.85 -13.08
CA GLU A 19 -4.66 -16.24 -12.97
C GLU A 19 -4.67 -16.75 -11.51
N MET A 20 -4.20 -15.94 -10.55
CA MET A 20 -4.20 -16.32 -9.13
C MET A 20 -5.63 -16.52 -8.61
N ARG A 21 -6.57 -15.65 -9.01
CA ARG A 21 -7.99 -15.78 -8.65
C ARG A 21 -8.61 -17.05 -9.19
N ASP A 22 -8.33 -17.39 -10.45
CA ASP A 22 -8.82 -18.62 -11.07
C ASP A 22 -8.25 -19.86 -10.37
N ALA A 23 -6.94 -19.89 -10.09
CA ALA A 23 -6.30 -21.00 -9.41
C ALA A 23 -6.82 -21.22 -7.98
N LEU A 24 -7.00 -20.14 -7.21
CA LEU A 24 -7.57 -20.20 -5.86
C LEU A 24 -9.06 -20.57 -5.91
N GLY A 25 -9.84 -19.97 -6.82
CA GLY A 25 -11.27 -20.23 -6.95
C GLY A 25 -11.62 -21.67 -7.33
N LYS A 26 -10.74 -22.35 -8.08
CA LYS A 26 -10.88 -23.78 -8.41
C LYS A 26 -10.55 -24.72 -7.26
N SER A 27 -9.75 -24.27 -6.29
CA SER A 27 -9.14 -25.13 -5.27
C SER A 27 -9.70 -24.92 -3.88
N LEU A 28 -10.16 -23.70 -3.58
CA LEU A 28 -10.68 -23.31 -2.27
C LEU A 28 -12.21 -23.32 -2.27
N SER A 29 -12.79 -23.43 -1.07
CA SER A 29 -14.22 -23.35 -0.85
C SER A 29 -14.52 -22.66 0.49
N GLY A 30 -15.75 -22.19 0.67
CA GLY A 30 -16.19 -21.46 1.86
C GLY A 30 -15.98 -19.95 1.77
N ASP A 31 -16.60 -19.22 2.70
CA ASP A 31 -16.70 -17.76 2.74
C ASP A 31 -16.25 -17.14 4.07
N THR A 32 -15.74 -17.95 5.00
CA THR A 32 -15.27 -17.53 6.34
C THR A 32 -13.91 -16.83 6.34
N PHE A 33 -13.23 -16.81 5.19
CA PHE A 33 -11.99 -16.09 4.99
C PHE A 33 -11.93 -15.47 3.60
N CYS A 34 -11.08 -14.48 3.43
CA CYS A 34 -10.64 -13.98 2.13
C CYS A 34 -9.12 -14.03 2.01
N VAL A 35 -8.64 -14.12 0.77
CA VAL A 35 -7.21 -14.02 0.47
C VAL A 35 -7.01 -12.70 -0.24
N VAL A 36 -6.06 -11.92 0.26
CA VAL A 36 -5.73 -10.61 -0.30
C VAL A 36 -4.25 -10.49 -0.57
N VAL A 37 -3.89 -9.66 -1.54
CA VAL A 37 -2.51 -9.35 -1.91
C VAL A 37 -2.23 -7.87 -1.67
N THR A 38 -1.01 -7.58 -1.26
CA THR A 38 -0.49 -6.22 -1.03
C THR A 38 0.82 -6.05 -1.79
N GLY A 39 1.61 -5.01 -1.50
CA GLY A 39 2.86 -4.80 -2.21
C GLY A 39 2.63 -4.42 -3.67
N SER A 40 3.57 -4.77 -4.55
CA SER A 40 3.50 -4.36 -5.97
C SER A 40 2.27 -4.91 -6.68
N TYR A 41 1.84 -6.14 -6.37
CA TYR A 41 0.59 -6.69 -6.90
C TYR A 41 -0.64 -5.91 -6.42
N GLY A 42 -0.74 -5.62 -5.12
CA GLY A 42 -1.84 -4.81 -4.57
C GLY A 42 -1.87 -3.36 -5.09
N ARG A 43 -0.72 -2.82 -5.50
CA ARG A 43 -0.62 -1.50 -6.15
C ARG A 43 -0.80 -1.51 -7.66
N HIS A 44 -0.90 -2.68 -8.30
CA HIS A 44 -0.89 -2.85 -9.76
C HIS A 44 0.41 -2.32 -10.42
N GLU A 45 1.54 -2.56 -9.76
CA GLU A 45 2.87 -2.12 -10.16
C GLU A 45 3.84 -3.32 -10.34
N ALA A 46 3.33 -4.54 -10.28
CA ALA A 46 4.16 -5.74 -10.34
C ALA A 46 4.84 -5.90 -11.70
N SER A 47 6.03 -6.49 -11.64
CA SER A 47 6.83 -6.98 -12.76
C SER A 47 7.31 -8.39 -12.44
N ASP A 48 8.00 -9.03 -13.39
CA ASP A 48 8.65 -10.33 -13.22
C ASP A 48 9.67 -10.36 -12.05
N GLN A 49 10.20 -9.19 -11.66
CA GLN A 49 11.11 -9.04 -10.52
C GLN A 49 10.40 -8.93 -9.16
N SER A 50 9.07 -8.88 -9.12
CA SER A 50 8.27 -8.67 -7.91
C SER A 50 8.07 -9.93 -7.07
N ASP A 51 8.13 -9.75 -5.76
CA ASP A 51 7.70 -10.73 -4.77
C ASP A 51 6.17 -10.71 -4.60
N LEU A 52 5.61 -11.77 -4.01
CA LEU A 52 4.18 -11.84 -3.68
C LEU A 52 3.94 -11.69 -2.18
N ASP A 53 3.32 -10.59 -1.80
CA ASP A 53 2.96 -10.27 -0.42
C ASP A 53 1.45 -10.48 -0.23
N TYR A 54 1.02 -11.54 0.47
CA TYR A 54 -0.41 -11.82 0.67
C TYR A 54 -0.78 -12.08 2.14
N PHE A 55 -2.07 -11.94 2.44
CA PHE A 55 -2.67 -12.27 3.73
C PHE A 55 -3.90 -13.17 3.55
N ILE A 56 -4.19 -13.96 4.58
CA ILE A 56 -5.51 -14.58 4.74
C ILE A 56 -6.19 -13.83 5.87
N ILE A 57 -7.40 -13.33 5.63
CA ILE A 57 -8.18 -12.57 6.62
C ILE A 57 -9.47 -13.32 6.91
N GLY A 58 -9.79 -13.52 8.18
CA GLY A 58 -11.06 -14.08 8.64
C GLY A 58 -11.27 -13.78 10.12
N ARG A 59 -12.33 -14.31 10.72
CA ARG A 59 -12.61 -14.10 12.15
C ARG A 59 -11.86 -15.10 13.02
N GLU A 60 -11.49 -14.70 14.24
CA GLU A 60 -10.79 -15.59 15.18
C GLU A 60 -11.52 -16.93 15.40
N ALA A 61 -12.86 -16.89 15.51
CA ALA A 61 -13.68 -18.10 15.69
C ALA A 61 -13.61 -19.09 14.51
N GLU A 62 -13.18 -18.63 13.33
CA GLU A 62 -13.12 -19.39 12.09
C GLU A 62 -11.67 -19.66 11.64
N ARG A 63 -10.67 -19.29 12.47
CA ARG A 63 -9.24 -19.43 12.15
C ARG A 63 -8.86 -20.83 11.68
N SER A 64 -9.44 -21.87 12.29
CA SER A 64 -9.15 -23.27 11.94
C SER A 64 -9.63 -23.67 10.54
N GLN A 65 -10.50 -22.88 9.91
CA GLN A 65 -11.01 -23.14 8.56
C GLN A 65 -10.11 -22.56 7.47
N ALA A 66 -9.12 -21.73 7.83
CA ALA A 66 -8.26 -21.06 6.87
C ALA A 66 -7.26 -22.04 6.20
N PRO A 67 -7.28 -22.16 4.86
CA PRO A 67 -6.47 -23.15 4.13
C PRO A 67 -5.04 -22.67 3.89
N HIS A 68 -4.29 -22.41 4.97
CA HIS A 68 -2.94 -21.84 4.94
C HIS A 68 -1.98 -22.51 3.96
N GLN A 69 -1.76 -23.82 4.12
CA GLN A 69 -0.81 -24.57 3.31
C GLN A 69 -1.24 -24.59 1.85
N GLN A 70 -2.53 -24.77 1.59
CA GLN A 70 -3.06 -24.84 0.24
C GLN A 70 -2.91 -23.51 -0.51
N VAL A 71 -3.19 -22.38 0.15
CA VAL A 71 -2.95 -21.04 -0.43
C VAL A 71 -1.46 -20.83 -0.73
N ALA A 72 -0.58 -21.20 0.20
CA ALA A 72 0.86 -21.09 0.02
C ALA A 72 1.37 -21.95 -1.15
N ASP A 73 0.86 -23.18 -1.29
CA ASP A 73 1.24 -24.11 -2.35
C ASP A 73 0.76 -23.66 -3.72
N ILE A 74 -0.46 -23.11 -3.81
CA ILE A 74 -1.01 -22.57 -5.07
C ILE A 74 -0.19 -21.34 -5.48
N LEU A 75 -0.13 -20.33 -4.63
CA LEU A 75 0.52 -19.06 -4.96
C LEU A 75 2.03 -19.22 -5.14
N GLY A 76 2.68 -20.09 -4.37
CA GLY A 76 4.11 -20.35 -4.46
C GLY A 76 4.55 -21.04 -5.76
N LYS A 77 3.64 -21.66 -6.50
CA LYS A 77 3.90 -22.19 -7.86
C LYS A 77 3.76 -21.12 -8.95
N MET A 78 3.13 -19.99 -8.63
CA MET A 78 2.79 -18.95 -9.58
C MET A 78 3.77 -17.77 -9.57
N VAL A 79 4.76 -17.77 -8.68
CA VAL A 79 5.72 -16.67 -8.60
C VAL A 79 7.14 -17.19 -8.53
N THR A 80 8.05 -16.47 -9.19
CA THR A 80 9.47 -16.80 -9.24
C THR A 80 10.12 -16.58 -7.88
N LYS A 81 9.77 -15.47 -7.21
CA LYS A 81 10.22 -15.15 -5.86
C LYS A 81 9.15 -15.51 -4.85
N LYS A 82 9.39 -16.59 -4.11
CA LYS A 82 8.47 -17.06 -3.07
C LYS A 82 8.40 -16.04 -1.93
N PRO A 83 7.25 -15.92 -1.26
CA PRO A 83 7.14 -15.14 -0.03
C PRO A 83 8.21 -15.60 0.98
N ALA A 84 8.77 -14.65 1.73
CA ALA A 84 9.74 -14.99 2.77
C ALA A 84 9.12 -15.96 3.78
N VAL A 85 9.77 -17.10 4.01
CA VAL A 85 9.38 -18.07 5.05
C VAL A 85 9.41 -17.35 6.41
N ASN A 86 8.29 -17.35 7.15
CA ASN A 86 8.10 -16.58 8.39
C ASN A 86 8.20 -15.06 8.24
N GLY A 87 8.02 -14.53 7.02
CA GLY A 87 7.87 -13.11 6.78
C GLY A 87 6.57 -12.54 7.38
N PRO A 88 6.42 -11.21 7.47
CA PRO A 88 5.18 -10.57 7.93
C PRO A 88 3.97 -10.86 7.02
N PHE A 89 4.22 -11.38 5.81
CA PHE A 89 3.30 -11.80 4.75
C PHE A 89 3.22 -13.33 4.72
N SER A 90 2.11 -13.91 4.24
CA SER A 90 1.70 -15.33 4.34
C SER A 90 1.16 -15.77 5.72
N SER A 91 0.56 -14.85 6.48
CA SER A 91 -0.05 -15.13 7.79
C SER A 91 -1.58 -15.02 7.77
N TYR A 92 -2.23 -15.74 8.69
CA TYR A 92 -3.61 -15.43 9.08
C TYR A 92 -3.62 -14.11 9.85
N ILE A 93 -4.53 -13.22 9.49
CA ILE A 93 -4.80 -12.01 10.25
C ILE A 93 -6.28 -12.04 10.63
N THR A 94 -6.56 -11.84 11.92
CA THR A 94 -7.95 -11.77 12.35
C THR A 94 -8.56 -10.44 11.94
N ALA A 95 -9.82 -10.46 11.53
CA ALA A 95 -10.60 -9.26 11.32
C ALA A 95 -10.64 -8.41 12.59
N GLU A 96 -10.70 -9.03 13.77
CA GLU A 96 -10.69 -8.33 15.04
C GLU A 96 -9.40 -7.50 15.25
N GLU A 97 -8.23 -8.04 14.89
CA GLU A 97 -6.97 -7.28 14.92
C GLU A 97 -6.92 -6.19 13.86
N LEU A 98 -7.33 -6.52 12.64
CA LEU A 98 -7.22 -5.63 11.50
C LEU A 98 -8.20 -4.45 11.58
N VAL A 99 -9.42 -4.72 12.04
CA VAL A 99 -10.55 -3.79 12.00
C VAL A 99 -10.71 -3.04 13.32
N ASN A 100 -10.61 -3.72 14.45
CA ASN A 100 -11.01 -3.14 15.75
C ASN A 100 -9.83 -2.61 16.58
N ARG A 101 -8.62 -3.13 16.37
CA ARG A 101 -7.46 -2.79 17.22
C ARG A 101 -6.67 -1.61 16.68
N ILE A 102 -7.21 -0.40 16.83
CA ILE A 102 -6.60 0.85 16.33
C ILE A 102 -6.21 1.77 17.49
N GLY A 103 -4.91 2.06 17.61
CA GLY A 103 -4.34 2.83 18.70
C GLY A 103 -4.21 2.05 20.02
N LEU A 104 -3.77 2.75 21.07
CA LEU A 104 -3.47 2.20 22.40
C LEU A 104 -2.42 1.07 22.37
N ASP A 105 -2.17 0.45 23.54
CA ASP A 105 -1.08 -0.53 23.72
C ASP A 105 -1.25 -1.81 22.90
N GLY A 106 -2.49 -2.15 22.51
CA GLY A 106 -2.77 -3.35 21.73
C GLY A 106 -2.36 -3.23 20.25
N ASP A 107 -2.25 -2.03 19.71
CA ASP A 107 -2.00 -1.81 18.29
C ASP A 107 -0.51 -1.72 17.96
N THR A 108 0.11 -2.89 17.86
CA THR A 108 1.53 -3.03 17.53
C THR A 108 1.86 -2.51 16.12
N ASN A 109 3.13 -2.19 15.87
CA ASN A 109 3.61 -1.78 14.54
C ASN A 109 3.26 -2.79 13.44
N SER A 110 3.21 -4.09 13.75
CA SER A 110 2.85 -5.13 12.80
C SER A 110 1.36 -5.06 12.41
N ILE A 111 0.48 -4.87 13.40
CA ILE A 111 -0.97 -4.74 13.20
C ILE A 111 -1.26 -3.45 12.43
N THR A 112 -0.72 -2.32 12.87
CA THR A 112 -0.84 -1.03 12.17
C THR A 112 -0.36 -1.15 10.72
N THR A 113 0.82 -1.75 10.49
CA THR A 113 1.33 -1.96 9.13
C THR A 113 0.35 -2.76 8.29
N ARG A 114 -0.10 -3.92 8.74
CA ARG A 114 -1.05 -4.77 7.99
C ARG A 114 -2.37 -4.05 7.69
N ARG A 115 -2.91 -3.31 8.66
CA ARG A 115 -4.13 -2.51 8.51
C ARG A 115 -3.98 -1.45 7.43
N LEU A 116 -2.89 -0.68 7.45
CA LEU A 116 -2.68 0.35 6.45
C LEU A 116 -2.33 -0.22 5.08
N LEU A 117 -1.68 -1.38 4.99
CA LEU A 117 -1.50 -2.08 3.71
C LEU A 117 -2.84 -2.58 3.15
N PHE A 118 -3.68 -3.17 4.00
CA PHE A 118 -5.03 -3.59 3.65
C PHE A 118 -5.89 -2.42 3.15
N LEU A 119 -5.75 -1.24 3.77
CA LEU A 119 -6.53 -0.07 3.41
C LEU A 119 -5.99 0.69 2.20
N LEU A 120 -4.67 0.79 2.03
CA LEU A 120 -4.05 1.69 1.05
C LEU A 120 -3.55 0.99 -0.22
N GLU A 121 -3.20 -0.30 -0.16
CA GLU A 121 -2.59 -1.07 -1.26
C GLU A 121 -2.99 -2.54 -1.31
N CYS A 122 -4.28 -2.84 -1.29
CA CYS A 122 -4.77 -4.20 -1.23
C CYS A 122 -5.66 -4.56 -2.42
N GLU A 123 -5.41 -5.75 -2.99
CA GLU A 123 -6.38 -6.41 -3.87
C GLU A 123 -6.85 -7.78 -3.38
N TRP A 124 -8.05 -8.19 -3.78
CA TRP A 124 -8.59 -9.51 -3.50
C TRP A 124 -8.03 -10.57 -4.46
N LEU A 125 -7.83 -11.77 -3.93
CA LEU A 125 -7.49 -12.98 -4.68
C LEU A 125 -8.55 -14.08 -4.51
N TYR A 126 -9.22 -14.12 -3.35
CA TYR A 126 -10.33 -15.04 -3.09
C TYR A 126 -11.35 -14.39 -2.13
N ASN A 127 -12.64 -14.65 -2.34
CA ASN A 127 -13.75 -14.09 -1.58
C ASN A 127 -13.74 -12.54 -1.52
N GLU A 128 -13.99 -11.91 -2.67
CA GLU A 128 -14.08 -10.45 -2.78
C GLU A 128 -15.13 -9.86 -1.83
N ALA A 129 -16.28 -10.52 -1.68
CA ALA A 129 -17.35 -10.07 -0.79
C ALA A 129 -16.89 -9.99 0.67
N GLY A 130 -16.17 -11.02 1.15
CA GLY A 130 -15.56 -11.02 2.49
C GLY A 130 -14.53 -9.90 2.65
N LYS A 131 -13.65 -9.69 1.66
CA LYS A 131 -12.72 -8.55 1.65
C LYS A 131 -13.44 -7.22 1.75
N ARG A 132 -14.49 -7.00 0.96
CA ARG A 132 -15.29 -5.77 0.96
C ARG A 132 -15.94 -5.52 2.32
N LYS A 133 -16.51 -6.55 2.94
CA LYS A 133 -17.09 -6.46 4.29
C LYS A 133 -16.07 -5.98 5.33
N PHE A 134 -14.89 -6.63 5.42
CA PHE A 134 -13.86 -6.20 6.37
C PHE A 134 -13.33 -4.80 6.09
N PHE A 135 -13.27 -4.41 4.81
CA PHE A 135 -12.84 -3.08 4.40
C PHE A 135 -13.84 -2.00 4.82
N ASP A 136 -15.14 -2.23 4.61
CA ASP A 136 -16.20 -1.30 5.02
C ASP A 136 -16.31 -1.22 6.55
N ASP A 137 -16.16 -2.34 7.26
CA ASP A 137 -16.09 -2.36 8.73
C ASP A 137 -14.90 -1.51 9.24
N LEU A 138 -13.73 -1.61 8.59
CA LEU A 138 -12.56 -0.80 8.92
C LEU A 138 -12.79 0.69 8.68
N ILE A 139 -13.39 1.06 7.53
CA ILE A 139 -13.76 2.44 7.25
C ILE A 139 -14.77 2.97 8.28
N ALA A 140 -15.72 2.15 8.72
CA ALA A 140 -16.70 2.54 9.72
C ALA A 140 -16.06 2.82 11.10
N ASN A 141 -14.94 2.16 11.44
CA ASN A 141 -14.17 2.45 12.65
C ASN A 141 -13.37 3.75 12.56
N TYR A 142 -12.86 4.10 11.38
CA TYR A 142 -12.20 5.40 11.18
C TYR A 142 -13.19 6.57 11.12
N VAL A 143 -14.42 6.31 10.66
CA VAL A 143 -15.47 7.31 10.51
C VAL A 143 -16.73 6.84 11.24
N THR A 144 -16.81 7.10 12.54
CA THR A 144 -17.99 6.80 13.36
C THR A 144 -19.17 7.71 12.99
N SER A 145 -20.38 7.36 13.45
CA SER A 145 -21.58 8.18 13.22
C SER A 145 -21.53 9.56 13.88
N SER A 146 -20.60 9.78 14.82
CA SER A 146 -20.38 11.08 15.46
C SER A 146 -19.52 12.03 14.63
N VAL A 147 -18.88 11.57 13.55
CA VAL A 147 -18.05 12.42 12.67
C VAL A 147 -18.95 13.35 11.87
N THR A 148 -18.78 14.66 12.04
CA THR A 148 -19.59 15.70 11.41
C THR A 148 -19.00 16.18 10.07
N ARG A 149 -19.74 17.07 9.39
CA ARG A 149 -19.33 17.68 8.12
C ARG A 149 -18.10 18.58 8.24
N ASP A 150 -17.86 19.14 9.41
CA ASP A 150 -16.83 20.15 9.68
C ASP A 150 -15.42 19.56 9.74
N SER A 151 -15.32 18.25 9.98
CA SER A 151 -14.06 17.52 10.01
C SER A 151 -13.89 16.70 8.74
N ILE A 152 -12.65 16.44 8.33
CA ILE A 152 -12.34 15.32 7.43
C ILE A 152 -12.32 14.00 8.22
N ALA A 153 -12.03 12.87 7.57
CA ALA A 153 -11.69 11.61 8.24
C ALA A 153 -10.37 11.71 9.04
N ARG A 154 -10.35 12.56 10.08
CA ARG A 154 -9.15 12.98 10.82
C ARG A 154 -8.45 11.80 11.48
N PHE A 155 -9.21 10.87 12.06
CA PHE A 155 -8.64 9.69 12.69
C PHE A 155 -7.85 8.84 11.69
N LEU A 156 -8.37 8.67 10.47
CA LEU A 156 -7.63 8.01 9.38
C LEU A 156 -6.35 8.77 9.02
N VAL A 157 -6.42 10.11 8.89
CA VAL A 157 -5.23 10.92 8.60
C VAL A 157 -4.13 10.68 9.63
N ASN A 158 -4.48 10.73 10.91
CA ASN A 158 -3.55 10.50 12.01
C ASN A 158 -2.91 9.11 11.92
N ASP A 159 -3.69 8.07 11.60
CA ASP A 159 -3.17 6.70 11.50
C ASP A 159 -2.29 6.49 10.26
N VAL A 160 -2.62 7.13 9.14
CA VAL A 160 -1.79 7.15 7.92
C VAL A 160 -0.46 7.86 8.18
N ILE A 161 -0.47 9.01 8.86
CA ILE A 161 0.75 9.73 9.27
C ILE A 161 1.57 8.87 10.24
N ARG A 162 0.92 8.28 11.24
CA ARG A 162 1.57 7.39 12.21
C ARG A 162 2.26 6.23 11.50
N TYR A 163 1.56 5.53 10.63
CA TYR A 163 2.14 4.44 9.82
C TYR A 163 3.36 4.90 9.03
N TYR A 164 3.27 6.00 8.27
CA TYR A 164 4.38 6.48 7.44
C TYR A 164 5.60 6.89 8.28
N ARG A 165 5.38 7.56 9.42
CA ARG A 165 6.46 7.91 10.36
C ARG A 165 7.06 6.66 10.99
N THR A 166 6.25 5.68 11.40
CA THR A 166 6.72 4.39 11.94
C THR A 166 7.63 3.67 10.96
N ILE A 167 7.21 3.45 9.71
CA ILE A 167 8.06 2.76 8.72
C ILE A 167 9.36 3.53 8.39
N SER A 168 9.33 4.86 8.53
CA SER A 168 10.52 5.70 8.32
C SER A 168 11.52 5.54 9.47
N VAL A 169 11.04 5.54 10.72
CA VAL A 169 11.87 5.27 11.91
C VAL A 169 12.43 3.85 11.88
N ASP A 170 11.58 2.88 11.56
CA ASP A 170 11.96 1.48 11.36
C ASP A 170 13.06 1.33 10.32
N PHE A 171 12.99 2.08 9.21
CA PHE A 171 14.02 2.05 8.17
C PHE A 171 15.37 2.52 8.72
N GLU A 172 15.39 3.57 9.54
CA GLU A 172 16.63 4.08 10.12
C GLU A 172 17.26 3.08 11.10
N ILE A 173 16.46 2.42 11.96
CA ILE A 173 16.97 1.36 12.85
C ILE A 173 17.42 0.13 12.04
N LYS A 174 16.66 -0.30 11.02
CA LYS A 174 17.10 -1.39 10.12
C LYS A 174 18.36 -1.04 9.34
N THR A 175 18.64 0.24 9.11
CA THR A 175 19.89 0.69 8.49
C THR A 175 21.07 0.62 9.46
N ARG A 176 20.84 0.90 10.75
CA ARG A 176 21.88 0.92 11.78
C ARG A 176 22.21 -0.46 12.36
N GLU A 177 21.18 -1.24 12.62
CA GLU A 177 21.23 -2.49 13.40
C GLU A 177 20.80 -3.70 12.58
N GLY A 178 20.31 -3.49 11.36
CA GLY A 178 19.81 -4.55 10.52
C GLY A 178 20.91 -5.38 9.87
N ASP A 179 20.48 -6.53 9.37
CA ASP A 179 21.30 -7.46 8.61
C ASP A 179 21.85 -6.79 7.33
N ALA A 180 23.18 -6.68 7.23
CA ALA A 180 23.85 -6.08 6.08
C ALA A 180 23.62 -6.85 4.77
N SER A 181 23.20 -8.12 4.82
CA SER A 181 22.87 -8.93 3.63
C SER A 181 21.56 -8.51 2.95
N LYS A 182 20.74 -7.71 3.64
CA LYS A 182 19.43 -7.31 3.16
C LYS A 182 19.55 -6.07 2.26
N ALA A 183 19.20 -6.20 0.98
CA ALA A 183 19.19 -5.13 -0.04
C ALA A 183 18.71 -3.74 0.45
N TRP A 184 19.65 -2.87 0.82
CA TRP A 184 19.36 -1.59 1.48
C TRP A 184 18.82 -0.54 0.51
N ALA A 185 19.51 -0.34 -0.63
CA ALA A 185 19.14 0.70 -1.59
C ALA A 185 17.72 0.52 -2.17
N PRO A 186 17.28 -0.68 -2.60
CA PRO A 186 15.90 -0.90 -3.01
C PRO A 186 14.87 -0.57 -1.92
N ARG A 187 15.17 -0.83 -0.65
CA ARG A 187 14.27 -0.43 0.45
C ARG A 187 14.20 1.08 0.61
N ARG A 188 15.33 1.77 0.51
CA ARG A 188 15.37 3.24 0.56
C ARG A 188 14.54 3.84 -0.58
N LEU A 189 14.70 3.31 -1.80
CA LEU A 189 13.94 3.75 -2.97
C LEU A 189 12.44 3.50 -2.80
N LYS A 190 12.04 2.30 -2.37
CA LYS A 190 10.62 2.00 -2.05
C LYS A 190 10.05 2.93 -0.97
N LEU A 191 10.86 3.36 0.02
CA LEU A 191 10.42 4.31 1.04
C LEU A 191 10.12 5.69 0.44
N VAL A 192 11.01 6.22 -0.41
CA VAL A 192 10.85 7.57 -0.98
C VAL A 192 9.88 7.65 -2.16
N PHE A 193 9.57 6.52 -2.80
CA PHE A 193 8.57 6.42 -3.87
C PHE A 193 7.31 5.69 -3.38
N SER A 194 7.24 4.36 -3.47
CA SER A 194 6.01 3.60 -3.24
C SER A 194 5.35 3.88 -1.90
N ARG A 195 6.09 3.86 -0.78
CA ARG A 195 5.51 4.14 0.55
C ARG A 195 5.03 5.58 0.69
N LYS A 196 5.67 6.52 0.00
CA LYS A 196 5.23 7.92 -0.08
C LYS A 196 3.98 8.07 -0.93
N MET A 197 3.87 7.33 -2.04
CA MET A 197 2.64 7.27 -2.85
C MET A 197 1.45 6.75 -2.02
N LEU A 198 1.65 5.73 -1.18
CA LEU A 198 0.62 5.24 -0.26
C LEU A 198 0.21 6.29 0.76
N TYR A 199 1.19 6.89 1.42
CA TYR A 199 0.97 7.95 2.38
C TYR A 199 0.13 9.07 1.75
N PHE A 200 0.58 9.60 0.61
CA PHE A 200 -0.12 10.64 -0.12
C PHE A 200 -1.53 10.19 -0.56
N GLY A 201 -1.66 8.96 -1.06
CA GLY A 201 -2.93 8.36 -1.46
C GLY A 201 -3.95 8.30 -0.31
N GLY A 202 -3.50 8.03 0.91
CA GLY A 202 -4.36 8.07 2.11
C GLY A 202 -4.75 9.50 2.51
N ILE A 203 -3.79 10.44 2.46
CA ILE A 203 -4.03 11.87 2.73
C ILE A 203 -5.08 12.44 1.77
N ILE A 204 -4.95 12.21 0.47
CA ILE A 204 -5.91 12.74 -0.52
C ILE A 204 -7.29 12.08 -0.39
N ALA A 205 -7.35 10.78 -0.09
CA ALA A 205 -8.64 10.12 0.14
C ALA A 205 -9.39 10.73 1.32
N ALA A 206 -8.68 11.02 2.41
CA ALA A 206 -9.26 11.72 3.56
C ALA A 206 -9.60 13.18 3.24
N ALA A 207 -8.79 13.89 2.45
CA ALA A 207 -9.07 15.26 2.05
C ALA A 207 -10.40 15.38 1.28
N GLU A 208 -10.68 14.44 0.38
CA GLU A 208 -11.93 14.37 -0.41
C GLU A 208 -13.20 14.14 0.44
N THR A 209 -13.05 13.87 1.75
CA THR A 209 -14.16 13.72 2.69
C THR A 209 -14.68 15.04 3.25
N ALA A 210 -14.02 16.17 2.99
CA ALA A 210 -14.43 17.49 3.51
C ALA A 210 -15.88 17.83 3.12
N GLY A 211 -16.65 18.42 4.05
CA GLY A 211 -18.04 18.84 3.84
C GLY A 211 -19.10 17.71 3.78
N ARG A 212 -18.67 16.44 3.80
CA ARG A 212 -19.57 15.27 3.79
C ARG A 212 -19.96 14.85 5.20
N ASP A 213 -21.17 14.34 5.42
CA ASP A 213 -21.52 13.68 6.68
C ASP A 213 -20.88 12.29 6.79
N TYR A 214 -20.97 11.63 7.95
CA TYR A 214 -20.32 10.34 8.18
C TYR A 214 -20.60 9.30 7.08
N ALA A 215 -21.83 9.24 6.56
CA ALA A 215 -22.21 8.29 5.51
C ALA A 215 -21.50 8.64 4.19
N GLY A 216 -21.56 9.89 3.76
CA GLY A 216 -20.86 10.35 2.55
C GLY A 216 -19.34 10.27 2.67
N LYS A 217 -18.77 10.42 3.87
CA LYS A 217 -17.34 10.19 4.12
C LYS A 217 -16.97 8.72 3.91
N ARG A 218 -17.75 7.79 4.49
CA ARG A 218 -17.53 6.35 4.31
C ARG A 218 -17.60 5.94 2.84
N GLU A 219 -18.62 6.42 2.13
CA GLU A 219 -18.77 6.19 0.69
C GLU A 219 -17.56 6.69 -0.10
N LYS A 220 -17.15 7.94 0.13
CA LYS A 220 -16.00 8.53 -0.56
C LYS A 220 -14.68 7.80 -0.26
N LEU A 221 -14.47 7.37 0.99
CA LEU A 221 -13.31 6.56 1.34
C LEU A 221 -13.36 5.18 0.67
N SER A 222 -14.51 4.52 0.63
CA SER A 222 -14.66 3.22 -0.02
C SER A 222 -14.41 3.33 -1.53
N GLU A 223 -14.94 4.37 -2.18
CA GLU A 223 -14.66 4.69 -3.59
C GLU A 223 -13.16 4.84 -3.88
N LEU A 224 -12.46 5.69 -3.11
CA LEU A 224 -11.06 6.05 -3.43
C LEU A 224 -10.05 5.01 -2.94
N LEU A 225 -10.24 4.41 -1.77
CA LEU A 225 -9.26 3.52 -1.17
C LEU A 225 -9.29 2.11 -1.78
N GLN A 226 -10.38 1.73 -2.46
CA GLN A 226 -10.43 0.50 -3.28
C GLN A 226 -9.64 0.64 -4.59
N LEU A 227 -9.33 1.85 -5.03
CA LEU A 227 -8.50 2.06 -6.23
C LEU A 227 -7.02 1.81 -5.91
N PRO A 228 -6.26 1.20 -6.84
CA PRO A 228 -4.80 1.16 -6.75
C PRO A 228 -4.22 2.58 -6.65
N PRO A 229 -3.07 2.80 -5.97
CA PRO A 229 -2.59 4.15 -5.66
C PRO A 229 -2.39 5.07 -6.88
N ILE A 230 -1.89 4.52 -8.00
CA ILE A 230 -1.74 5.29 -9.26
C ILE A 230 -3.11 5.72 -9.78
N THR A 231 -4.06 4.80 -9.86
CA THR A 231 -5.43 5.09 -10.31
C THR A 231 -6.10 6.10 -9.39
N ARG A 232 -5.95 5.95 -8.06
CA ARG A 232 -6.44 6.91 -7.06
C ARG A 232 -5.91 8.32 -7.31
N LEU A 233 -4.60 8.45 -7.56
CA LEU A 233 -3.97 9.73 -7.87
C LEU A 233 -4.57 10.34 -9.15
N GLN A 234 -4.75 9.54 -10.20
CA GLN A 234 -5.35 10.01 -11.46
C GLN A 234 -6.81 10.39 -11.31
N THR A 235 -7.59 9.63 -10.53
CA THR A 235 -9.00 9.95 -10.25
C THR A 235 -9.14 11.31 -9.57
N VAL A 236 -8.23 11.63 -8.65
CA VAL A 236 -8.28 12.90 -7.91
C VAL A 236 -7.71 14.07 -8.72
N PHE A 237 -6.61 13.89 -9.45
CA PHE A 237 -5.88 15.00 -10.07
C PHE A 237 -5.95 15.07 -11.59
N GLY A 238 -6.46 14.04 -12.27
CA GLY A 238 -6.49 13.95 -13.72
C GLY A 238 -5.10 14.13 -14.34
N GLU A 239 -5.02 14.91 -15.41
CA GLU A 239 -3.76 15.18 -16.14
C GLU A 239 -2.70 15.89 -15.29
N LYS A 240 -3.10 16.63 -14.24
CA LYS A 240 -2.13 17.30 -13.36
C LYS A 240 -1.20 16.30 -12.66
N SER A 241 -1.63 15.04 -12.49
CA SER A 241 -0.80 13.97 -11.89
C SER A 241 0.37 13.54 -12.76
N LEU A 242 0.41 13.89 -14.05
CA LEU A 242 1.35 13.32 -15.02
C LEU A 242 2.81 13.54 -14.64
N ALA A 243 3.19 14.75 -14.20
CA ALA A 243 4.57 15.05 -13.81
C ALA A 243 5.06 14.18 -12.63
N ALA A 244 4.18 13.92 -11.65
CA ALA A 244 4.48 13.01 -10.55
C ALA A 244 4.59 11.55 -11.04
N LEU A 245 3.71 11.15 -11.96
CA LEU A 245 3.68 9.80 -12.52
C LEU A 245 4.88 9.51 -13.43
N GLU A 246 5.42 10.49 -14.16
CA GLU A 246 6.65 10.31 -14.95
C GLU A 246 7.87 10.01 -14.07
N LEU A 247 7.98 10.69 -12.92
CA LEU A 247 9.03 10.41 -11.94
C LEU A 247 8.85 9.05 -11.27
N TYR A 248 7.60 8.66 -11.01
CA TYR A 248 7.28 7.34 -10.47
C TYR A 248 7.52 6.22 -11.49
N ASP A 249 7.20 6.45 -12.77
CA ASP A 249 7.44 5.52 -13.88
C ASP A 249 8.92 5.21 -14.03
N ARG A 250 9.77 6.25 -13.99
CA ARG A 250 11.23 6.08 -13.99
C ARG A 250 11.66 5.16 -12.85
N PHE A 251 11.18 5.38 -11.62
CA PHE A 251 11.50 4.51 -10.49
C PHE A 251 11.09 3.05 -10.74
N LEU A 252 9.88 2.81 -11.27
CA LEU A 252 9.42 1.45 -11.58
C LEU A 252 10.27 0.80 -12.67
N ARG A 253 10.67 1.56 -13.68
CA ARG A 253 11.50 1.09 -14.79
C ARG A 253 12.86 0.63 -14.29
N GLU A 254 13.57 1.51 -13.58
CA GLU A 254 14.90 1.20 -13.04
C GLU A 254 14.85 0.02 -12.04
N LEU A 255 13.77 -0.10 -11.25
CA LEU A 255 13.65 -1.21 -10.29
C LEU A 255 13.25 -2.54 -10.94
N SER A 256 12.71 -2.50 -12.16
CA SER A 256 12.34 -3.70 -12.94
C SER A 256 13.48 -4.15 -13.87
N ASP A 257 14.47 -3.30 -14.12
CA ASP A 257 15.67 -3.65 -14.87
C ASP A 257 16.58 -4.60 -14.04
N PRO A 258 16.89 -5.82 -14.53
CA PRO A 258 17.70 -6.77 -13.78
C PRO A 258 19.14 -6.30 -13.48
N GLU A 259 19.77 -5.55 -14.38
CA GLU A 259 21.14 -5.06 -14.20
C GLU A 259 21.18 -3.95 -13.16
N VAL A 260 20.27 -2.99 -13.26
CA VAL A 260 20.11 -1.92 -12.26
C VAL A 260 19.74 -2.55 -10.92
N ARG A 261 18.87 -3.56 -10.90
CA ARG A 261 18.47 -4.23 -9.67
C ARG A 261 19.64 -4.94 -9.00
N ALA A 262 20.41 -5.72 -9.75
CA ALA A 262 21.57 -6.44 -9.23
C ALA A 262 22.62 -5.46 -8.66
N ARG A 263 22.86 -4.33 -9.35
CA ARG A 263 23.72 -3.27 -8.85
C ARG A 263 23.21 -2.71 -7.52
N LEU A 264 21.94 -2.30 -7.46
CA LEU A 264 21.34 -1.71 -6.27
C LEU A 264 21.28 -2.68 -5.09
N ASP A 265 21.10 -3.99 -5.33
CA ASP A 265 21.12 -4.99 -4.27
C ASP A 265 22.50 -5.06 -3.56
N GLY A 266 23.59 -4.69 -4.25
CA GLY A 266 24.94 -4.58 -3.69
C GLY A 266 25.27 -3.25 -3.01
N VAL A 267 24.43 -2.22 -3.14
CA VAL A 267 24.69 -0.88 -2.58
C VAL A 267 24.26 -0.85 -1.10
N GLY A 268 25.24 -0.65 -0.22
CA GLY A 268 25.05 -0.52 1.23
C GLY A 268 24.87 0.94 1.70
N PRO A 269 24.47 1.16 2.97
CA PRO A 269 24.19 2.50 3.51
C PRO A 269 25.40 3.45 3.57
N HIS A 270 26.61 2.90 3.56
CA HIS A 270 27.86 3.66 3.54
C HIS A 270 28.36 3.97 2.13
N ASP A 271 27.80 3.32 1.11
CA ASP A 271 28.14 3.56 -0.28
C ASP A 271 27.35 4.75 -0.82
N ARG A 272 27.76 5.94 -0.36
CA ARG A 272 27.10 7.19 -0.70
C ARG A 272 27.38 7.64 -2.12
N ASN A 273 28.31 7.02 -2.85
CA ASN A 273 28.84 7.49 -4.13
C ASN A 273 28.21 6.84 -5.36
N ASP A 274 27.35 5.84 -5.18
CA ASP A 274 26.66 5.21 -6.29
C ASP A 274 25.82 6.22 -7.09
N ALA A 275 26.18 6.42 -8.36
CA ALA A 275 25.57 7.42 -9.23
C ALA A 275 24.10 7.13 -9.55
N GLU A 276 23.73 5.86 -9.67
CA GLU A 276 22.36 5.46 -10.02
C GLU A 276 21.42 5.69 -8.84
N LEU A 277 21.83 5.22 -7.66
CA LEU A 277 21.10 5.47 -6.42
C LEU A 277 20.92 6.98 -6.19
N ARG A 278 21.97 7.79 -6.35
CA ARG A 278 21.86 9.26 -6.22
C ARG A 278 20.83 9.84 -7.19
N SER A 279 20.92 9.47 -8.46
CA SER A 279 20.01 9.94 -9.51
C SER A 279 18.55 9.59 -9.19
N LEU A 280 18.29 8.38 -8.70
CA LEU A 280 16.96 7.94 -8.29
C LEU A 280 16.47 8.64 -7.00
N LEU A 281 17.34 8.88 -6.03
CA LEU A 281 16.99 9.63 -4.83
C LEU A 281 16.65 11.10 -5.14
N ASP A 282 17.36 11.70 -6.09
CA ASP A 282 17.06 13.05 -6.57
C ASP A 282 15.73 13.10 -7.33
N ALA A 283 15.44 12.09 -8.16
CA ALA A 283 14.10 11.91 -8.73
C ALA A 283 13.03 11.77 -7.64
N GLY A 284 13.33 11.10 -6.51
CA GLY A 284 12.44 11.00 -5.35
C GLY A 284 12.17 12.34 -4.65
N LYS A 285 13.14 13.27 -4.66
CA LYS A 285 12.91 14.66 -4.22
C LYS A 285 12.00 15.39 -5.20
N GLY A 286 12.23 15.22 -6.50
CA GLY A 286 11.33 15.71 -7.56
C GLY A 286 9.90 15.24 -7.35
N PHE A 287 9.71 13.93 -7.12
CA PHE A 287 8.41 13.33 -6.88
C PHE A 287 7.71 13.96 -5.68
N SER A 288 8.46 14.20 -4.59
CA SER A 288 7.93 14.88 -3.41
C SER A 288 7.43 16.31 -3.72
N ARG A 289 8.17 17.06 -4.54
CA ARG A 289 7.75 18.42 -4.95
C ARG A 289 6.47 18.39 -5.77
N GLU A 290 6.34 17.46 -6.71
CA GLU A 290 5.12 17.31 -7.51
C GLU A 290 3.92 16.89 -6.64
N LEU A 291 4.08 15.99 -5.67
CA LEU A 291 3.01 15.64 -4.74
C LEU A 291 2.56 16.84 -3.88
N ILE A 292 3.51 17.63 -3.37
CA ILE A 292 3.20 18.85 -2.61
C ILE A 292 2.45 19.87 -3.49
N LYS A 293 2.89 20.05 -4.74
CA LYS A 293 2.23 20.91 -5.71
C LYS A 293 0.79 20.46 -5.95
N LEU A 294 0.56 19.17 -6.20
CA LEU A 294 -0.79 18.60 -6.37
C LEU A 294 -1.69 18.89 -5.16
N LEU A 295 -1.17 18.72 -3.94
CA LEU A 295 -1.91 19.00 -2.72
C LEU A 295 -2.34 20.48 -2.66
N ASN A 296 -1.39 21.40 -2.84
CA ASN A 296 -1.63 22.83 -2.71
C ASN A 296 -2.51 23.39 -3.82
N ASP A 297 -2.38 22.86 -5.04
CA ASP A 297 -3.18 23.29 -6.19
C ASP A 297 -4.65 22.85 -6.09
N ARG A 298 -4.93 21.73 -5.40
CA ARG A 298 -6.28 21.19 -5.25
C ARG A 298 -6.97 21.65 -3.98
N TYR A 299 -6.24 21.69 -2.86
CA TYR A 299 -6.79 22.01 -1.56
C TYR A 299 -6.28 23.39 -1.15
N GLY A 300 -7.16 24.39 -1.20
CA GLY A 300 -6.83 25.77 -0.79
C GLY A 300 -6.33 25.85 0.66
N ALA A 301 -5.73 26.98 1.03
CA ALA A 301 -5.06 27.15 2.33
C ALA A 301 -5.98 26.86 3.54
N ASP A 302 -7.27 27.19 3.44
CA ASP A 302 -8.27 26.97 4.49
C ASP A 302 -8.82 25.53 4.52
N HIS A 303 -8.39 24.67 3.59
CA HIS A 303 -8.85 23.28 3.57
C HIS A 303 -8.34 22.55 4.82
N PRO A 304 -9.21 21.82 5.57
CA PRO A 304 -8.85 21.18 6.84
C PRO A 304 -7.72 20.15 6.74
N ILE A 305 -7.34 19.71 5.52
CA ILE A 305 -6.21 18.81 5.32
C ILE A 305 -4.88 19.43 5.75
N HIS A 306 -4.68 20.74 5.55
CA HIS A 306 -3.41 21.39 5.86
C HIS A 306 -3.16 21.41 7.37
N GLU A 307 -4.20 21.75 8.13
CA GLU A 307 -4.20 21.66 9.59
C GLU A 307 -3.93 20.21 10.06
N ALA A 308 -4.49 19.21 9.37
CA ALA A 308 -4.29 17.78 9.66
C ALA A 308 -2.84 17.33 9.59
N LEU A 309 -2.05 17.95 8.72
CA LEU A 309 -0.67 17.54 8.46
C LEU A 309 0.31 18.19 9.44
N LEU A 310 -0.13 19.24 10.14
CA LEU A 310 0.66 19.97 11.14
C LEU A 310 0.46 19.42 12.56
N MET A 311 -0.77 19.00 12.88
CA MET A 311 -1.13 18.41 14.18
C MET A 311 -0.80 16.91 14.23
#